data_AF-A0A351JT08-F1
#
_entry.id   AF-A0A351JT08-F1
#
_cell.length_a   1.000
_cell.length_b   1.000
_cell.length_c   1.000
_cell.angle_alpha   90.00
_cell.angle_beta   90.00
_cell.angle_gamma   90.00
#
_symmetry.space_group_name_H-M   'P 1'
#
loop_
_entity.id
_entity.type
_entity.pdbx_description
1 polymer ?
#
loop_
_entity_poly.entity_id
_entity_poly.type
_entity_poly.pdbx_seq_one_letter_code
_entity_poly.pdbx_strand_id
1 'polypeptide(L)'
;MIGLYLKHESAEQALVVPSVTMLSSKNVEHENEDAKVLRKTDSYLREAVEHDSAFYRLTLTGLPPAFIGNRSDINTFCERDTEEWLIGSNTRFGLILLDPRLYKNTAEKHGLIPQTGHLFSEDTYSRTIKHEVGHVYFGALLGTDSRRPFLRWLNEGTQYAAAGQMTPSKVPYETFDPDILENSMSIKFFYQNSAAAVMRFIEVYGQGGFIDRLHVFLGRMGQEFIKADKGEFANPKQVYKKSFLELFGFEPTKGNMKYFVMTGHIPEKTDAVIK
;
A
#
# COMPACT_ATOMS: atom_id res chain seq x y z
N MET A 1 -3.54 -19.11 3.64
CA MET A 1 -3.61 -17.99 4.59
C MET A 1 -2.31 -18.04 5.39
N ILE A 2 -1.29 -17.25 5.01
CA ILE A 2 -0.02 -17.24 5.74
C ILE A 2 -0.25 -16.31 6.93
N GLY A 3 -0.39 -16.89 8.12
CA GLY A 3 -0.56 -16.16 9.37
C GLY A 3 0.75 -15.48 9.77
N LEU A 4 0.87 -14.19 9.48
CA LEU A 4 1.86 -13.32 10.12
C LEU A 4 1.34 -12.99 11.52
N TYR A 5 1.91 -13.63 12.54
CA TYR A 5 1.56 -13.39 13.93
C TYR A 5 2.20 -12.09 14.40
N LEU A 6 1.40 -11.15 14.90
CA LEU A 6 1.89 -9.90 15.50
C LEU A 6 2.57 -10.22 16.84
N LYS A 7 3.78 -9.71 17.08
CA LYS A 7 4.36 -9.64 18.42
C LYS A 7 4.63 -8.19 18.81
N HIS A 8 4.16 -7.82 20.00
CA HIS A 8 4.77 -6.74 20.76
C HIS A 8 5.96 -7.34 21.51
N GLU A 9 7.17 -7.20 20.96
CA GLU A 9 8.46 -7.10 21.67
C GLU A 9 9.64 -7.44 20.74
N SER A 10 10.76 -6.78 21.04
CA SER A 10 12.06 -6.67 20.36
C SER A 10 12.43 -7.73 19.32
N ALA A 11 12.85 -7.25 18.16
CA ALA A 11 13.45 -8.03 17.08
C ALA A 11 14.78 -8.67 17.54
N GLU A 12 14.74 -9.91 18.03
CA GLU A 12 15.89 -10.80 17.91
C GLU A 12 16.06 -11.16 16.44
N GLN A 13 17.28 -11.02 15.93
CA GLN A 13 17.67 -11.36 14.56
C GLN A 13 17.43 -12.85 14.29
N ALA A 14 16.21 -13.19 13.86
CA ALA A 14 15.94 -14.48 13.26
C ALA A 14 16.82 -14.61 12.01
N LEU A 15 17.54 -15.72 11.88
CA LEU A 15 18.27 -16.10 10.67
C LEU A 15 17.33 -16.04 9.46
N VAL A 16 17.39 -14.93 8.71
CA VAL A 16 16.48 -14.66 7.59
C VAL A 16 16.96 -15.44 6.36
N VAL A 17 16.32 -16.57 6.09
CA VAL A 17 16.38 -17.31 4.81
C VAL A 17 16.04 -16.35 3.65
N PRO A 18 16.63 -16.50 2.44
CA PRO A 18 16.30 -15.61 1.31
C PRO A 18 14.79 -15.53 1.08
N SER A 19 14.22 -14.32 1.15
CA SER A 19 12.80 -14.09 0.93
C SER A 19 12.49 -13.64 -0.50
N VAL A 20 13.51 -13.47 -1.34
CA VAL A 20 13.39 -13.00 -2.73
C VAL A 20 13.74 -14.10 -3.72
N THR A 21 12.89 -14.36 -4.70
CA THR A 21 13.06 -15.41 -5.72
C THR A 21 12.90 -14.85 -7.13
N MET A 22 13.84 -15.16 -8.04
CA MET A 22 13.68 -14.91 -9.47
C MET A 22 12.79 -16.01 -10.06
N LEU A 23 11.75 -15.64 -10.81
CA LEU A 23 10.86 -16.61 -11.48
C LEU A 23 11.39 -17.04 -12.84
N SER A 24 12.12 -16.17 -13.53
CA SER A 24 12.77 -16.49 -14.81
C SER A 24 14.25 -16.80 -14.61
N SER A 25 14.60 -18.07 -14.43
CA SER A 25 16.00 -18.51 -14.55
C SER A 25 16.10 -19.96 -15.02
N LYS A 26 16.35 -20.15 -16.33
CA LYS A 26 16.93 -21.39 -16.87
C LYS A 26 17.98 -21.15 -17.96
N ASN A 27 18.54 -19.94 -18.06
CA ASN A 27 19.69 -19.67 -18.92
C ASN A 27 20.91 -19.33 -18.06
N VAL A 28 21.90 -20.23 -18.07
CA VAL A 28 23.16 -20.15 -17.29
C VAL A 28 23.96 -18.86 -17.60
N GLU A 29 23.70 -18.21 -18.73
CA GLU A 29 24.40 -17.00 -19.18
C GLU A 29 24.14 -15.73 -18.33
N HIS A 30 23.17 -15.75 -17.41
CA HIS A 30 22.79 -14.57 -16.61
C HIS A 30 22.84 -14.75 -15.09
N GLU A 31 23.37 -15.86 -14.58
CA GLU A 31 23.38 -16.17 -13.14
C GLU A 31 24.01 -15.07 -12.26
N ASN A 32 25.08 -14.42 -12.74
CA ASN A 32 25.73 -13.34 -12.01
C ASN A 32 24.89 -12.06 -11.94
N GLU A 33 24.09 -11.77 -12.96
CA GLU A 33 23.20 -10.61 -12.99
C GLU A 33 21.93 -10.88 -12.17
N ASP A 34 21.38 -12.09 -12.25
CA ASP A 34 20.26 -12.53 -11.39
C ASP A 34 20.65 -12.42 -9.92
N ALA A 35 21.86 -12.86 -9.55
CA ALA A 35 22.36 -12.74 -8.19
C ALA A 35 22.50 -11.27 -7.72
N LYS A 36 22.84 -10.34 -8.63
CA LYS A 36 22.89 -8.90 -8.29
C LYS A 36 21.49 -8.34 -8.06
N VAL A 37 20.54 -8.66 -8.95
CA VAL A 37 19.14 -8.22 -8.83
C VAL A 37 18.51 -8.75 -7.54
N LEU A 38 18.74 -10.03 -7.22
CA LEU A 38 18.29 -10.67 -5.99
C LEU A 38 18.84 -9.99 -4.74
N ARG A 39 20.16 -9.85 -4.62
CA ARG A 39 20.78 -9.21 -3.44
C ARG A 39 20.30 -7.79 -3.24
N LYS A 40 20.11 -7.05 -4.33
CA LYS A 40 19.67 -5.66 -4.26
C LYS A 40 18.21 -5.53 -3.84
N THR A 41 17.35 -6.37 -4.40
CA THR A 41 15.93 -6.41 -4.04
C THR A 41 15.74 -6.88 -2.59
N ASP A 42 16.55 -7.84 -2.12
CA ASP A 42 16.55 -8.28 -0.72
C ASP A 42 16.94 -7.13 0.24
N SER A 43 17.95 -6.33 -0.11
CA SER A 43 18.31 -5.12 0.65
C SER A 43 17.12 -4.15 0.74
N TYR A 44 16.50 -3.83 -0.40
CA TYR A 44 15.34 -2.93 -0.42
C TYR A 44 14.13 -3.48 0.34
N LEU A 45 13.92 -4.79 0.32
CA LEU A 45 12.86 -5.43 1.08
C LEU A 45 13.09 -5.32 2.59
N ARG A 46 14.34 -5.50 3.05
CA ARG A 46 14.71 -5.32 4.46
C ARG A 46 14.55 -3.87 4.90
N GLU A 47 15.05 -2.93 4.11
CA GLU A 47 14.89 -1.50 4.34
C GLU A 47 13.41 -1.10 4.38
N ALA A 48 12.58 -1.69 3.51
CA ALA A 48 11.15 -1.47 3.51
C ALA A 48 10.47 -1.99 4.77
N VAL A 49 10.81 -3.20 5.22
CA VAL A 49 10.26 -3.76 6.46
C VAL A 49 10.69 -2.95 7.69
N GLU A 50 11.93 -2.50 7.76
CA GLU A 50 12.42 -1.63 8.84
C GLU A 50 11.70 -0.28 8.84
N HIS A 51 11.62 0.36 7.66
CA HIS A 51 10.93 1.63 7.47
C HIS A 51 9.46 1.54 7.87
N ASP A 52 8.73 0.55 7.34
CA ASP A 52 7.30 0.41 7.59
C ASP A 52 7.02 -0.09 9.01
N SER A 53 7.94 -0.83 9.63
CA SER A 53 7.85 -1.15 11.06
C SER A 53 7.82 0.12 11.89
N ALA A 54 8.68 1.09 11.57
CA ALA A 54 8.73 2.37 12.27
C ALA A 54 7.49 3.24 11.96
N PHE A 55 7.05 3.29 10.70
CA PHE A 55 5.87 4.07 10.30
C PHE A 55 4.59 3.55 10.99
N TYR A 56 4.35 2.24 10.90
CA TYR A 56 3.18 1.58 11.48
C TYR A 56 3.34 1.24 12.96
N ARG A 57 4.51 1.41 13.57
CA ARG A 57 4.78 1.02 14.96
C ARG A 57 4.40 -0.45 15.24
N LEU A 58 4.70 -1.32 14.28
CA LEU A 58 4.45 -2.75 14.30
C LEU A 58 5.68 -3.49 13.84
N THR A 59 5.84 -4.74 14.25
CA THR A 59 6.94 -5.58 13.79
C THR A 59 6.38 -6.82 13.12
N LEU A 60 6.81 -7.09 11.89
CA LEU A 60 6.54 -8.36 11.22
C LEU A 60 7.47 -9.44 11.77
N THR A 61 6.97 -10.66 11.95
CA THR A 61 7.79 -11.80 12.40
C THR A 61 8.69 -12.40 11.33
N GLY A 62 8.59 -11.91 10.10
CA GLY A 62 9.41 -12.35 8.97
C GLY A 62 9.23 -11.43 7.77
N LEU A 63 10.15 -11.55 6.81
CA LEU A 63 10.02 -10.84 5.54
C LEU A 63 8.87 -11.46 4.72
N PRO A 64 8.04 -10.64 4.05
CA PRO A 64 7.09 -11.18 3.11
C PRO A 64 7.85 -11.84 1.93
N PRO A 65 7.37 -12.96 1.39
CA PRO A 65 7.93 -13.51 0.15
C PRO A 65 7.86 -12.48 -0.96
N ALA A 66 8.93 -12.35 -1.73
CA ALA A 66 9.00 -11.49 -2.89
C ALA A 66 9.48 -12.29 -4.12
N PHE A 67 8.83 -12.04 -5.24
CA PHE A 67 9.11 -12.68 -6.50
C PHE A 67 9.47 -11.61 -7.52
N ILE A 68 10.52 -11.86 -8.30
CA ILE A 68 10.94 -10.99 -9.39
C ILE A 68 10.69 -11.74 -10.69
N GLY A 69 9.92 -11.13 -11.57
CA GLY A 69 9.51 -11.76 -12.83
C GLY A 69 9.27 -10.77 -13.94
N ASN A 70 8.68 -11.27 -15.01
CA ASN A 70 8.24 -10.48 -16.14
C ASN A 70 6.73 -10.14 -16.04
N ARG A 71 6.19 -9.44 -17.04
CA ARG A 71 4.77 -9.06 -17.15
C ARG A 71 3.84 -10.28 -17.11
N SER A 72 4.22 -11.38 -17.74
CA SER A 72 3.43 -12.62 -17.71
C SER A 72 3.35 -13.19 -16.29
N ASP A 73 4.46 -13.13 -15.54
CA ASP A 73 4.48 -13.56 -14.14
C ASP A 73 3.59 -12.65 -13.27
N ILE A 74 3.67 -11.33 -13.48
CA ILE A 74 2.79 -10.36 -12.81
C ILE A 74 1.33 -10.66 -13.12
N ASN A 75 0.96 -10.83 -14.39
CA ASN A 75 -0.42 -11.15 -14.78
C ASN A 75 -0.90 -12.46 -14.12
N THR A 76 -0.02 -13.45 -14.01
CA THR A 76 -0.32 -14.74 -13.36
C THR A 76 -0.59 -14.55 -11.87
N PHE A 77 0.28 -13.82 -11.17
CA PHE A 77 0.14 -13.54 -9.74
C PHE A 77 -1.07 -12.64 -9.42
N CYS A 78 -1.41 -11.71 -10.32
CA CYS A 78 -2.57 -10.83 -10.22
C CYS A 78 -3.87 -11.45 -10.74
N GLU A 79 -3.82 -12.63 -11.38
CA GLU A 79 -4.95 -13.36 -11.95
C GLU A 79 -5.74 -12.54 -13.00
N ARG A 80 -5.06 -11.62 -13.70
CA ARG A 80 -5.62 -10.77 -14.76
C ARG A 80 -4.52 -10.17 -15.62
N ASP A 81 -4.87 -9.69 -16.80
CA ASP A 81 -3.99 -8.78 -17.52
C ASP A 81 -3.85 -7.46 -16.76
N THR A 82 -2.59 -7.04 -16.59
CA THR A 82 -2.24 -5.84 -15.84
C THR A 82 -1.76 -4.74 -16.77
N GLU A 83 -2.00 -3.51 -16.35
CA GLU A 83 -1.57 -2.32 -17.04
C GLU A 83 -0.04 -2.18 -16.99
N GLU A 84 0.54 -1.57 -18.03
CA GLU A 84 1.99 -1.39 -18.18
C GLU A 84 2.66 -0.63 -17.01
N TRP A 85 1.91 0.27 -16.36
CA TRP A 85 2.39 1.04 -15.22
C TRP A 85 2.50 0.21 -13.93
N LEU A 86 1.82 -0.94 -13.84
CA LEU A 86 1.90 -1.81 -12.67
C LEU A 86 3.24 -2.55 -12.70
N ILE A 87 4.18 -2.11 -11.86
CA ILE A 87 5.55 -2.65 -11.79
C ILE A 87 5.82 -3.45 -10.51
N GLY A 88 4.86 -3.45 -9.58
CA GLY A 88 4.88 -4.20 -8.34
C GLY A 88 3.45 -4.44 -7.88
N SER A 89 3.22 -5.51 -7.12
CA SER A 89 1.93 -5.77 -6.48
C SER A 89 2.05 -6.70 -5.28
N ASN A 90 1.34 -6.36 -4.21
CA ASN A 90 1.04 -7.25 -3.10
C ASN A 90 -0.06 -8.24 -3.49
N THR A 91 0.23 -9.54 -3.37
CA THR A 91 -0.69 -10.62 -3.75
C THR A 91 -0.86 -11.61 -2.61
N ARG A 92 -1.79 -12.56 -2.77
CA ARG A 92 -1.99 -13.65 -1.80
C ARG A 92 -0.77 -14.55 -1.59
N PHE A 93 0.19 -14.52 -2.52
CA PHE A 93 1.41 -15.33 -2.47
C PHE A 93 2.62 -14.56 -1.90
N GLY A 94 2.51 -13.24 -1.77
CA GLY A 94 3.64 -12.35 -1.49
C GLY A 94 3.69 -11.20 -2.51
N LEU A 95 4.82 -10.51 -2.54
CA LEU A 95 5.07 -9.42 -3.47
C LEU A 95 5.50 -9.98 -4.82
N ILE A 96 4.95 -9.48 -5.92
CA ILE A 96 5.50 -9.70 -7.27
C ILE A 96 6.03 -8.37 -7.80
N LEU A 97 7.25 -8.36 -8.30
CA LEU A 97 7.97 -7.19 -8.80
C LEU A 97 8.42 -7.43 -10.23
N LEU A 98 8.33 -6.40 -11.07
CA LEU A 98 8.92 -6.44 -12.40
C LEU A 98 10.44 -6.43 -12.27
N ASP A 99 11.11 -7.33 -12.99
CA ASP A 99 12.56 -7.33 -13.10
C ASP A 99 13.08 -5.94 -13.52
N PRO A 100 13.97 -5.31 -12.73
CA PRO A 100 14.61 -4.03 -13.05
C PRO A 100 15.20 -3.93 -14.46
N ARG A 101 15.59 -5.05 -15.05
CA ARG A 101 16.14 -5.15 -16.40
C ARG A 101 15.09 -4.97 -17.51
N LEU A 102 13.81 -5.10 -17.19
CA LEU A 102 12.69 -4.97 -18.12
C LEU A 102 12.08 -3.57 -18.14
N TYR A 103 12.60 -2.63 -17.34
CA TYR A 103 12.27 -1.21 -17.43
C TYR A 103 12.86 -0.60 -18.70
N LYS A 104 12.23 0.47 -19.22
CA LYS A 104 12.56 1.07 -20.52
C LYS A 104 14.07 1.26 -20.76
N ASN A 105 14.72 2.09 -19.96
CA ASN A 105 16.14 2.41 -20.10
C ASN A 105 17.07 1.21 -19.85
N THR A 106 16.72 0.31 -18.94
CA THR A 106 17.54 -0.87 -18.65
C THR A 106 17.40 -1.89 -19.78
N ALA A 107 16.19 -2.17 -20.23
CA ALA A 107 15.92 -3.11 -21.32
C ALA A 107 16.62 -2.68 -22.61
N GLU A 108 16.48 -1.40 -22.99
CA GLU A 108 17.15 -0.82 -24.15
C GLU A 108 18.68 -0.97 -24.07
N LYS A 109 19.28 -0.69 -22.89
CA LYS A 109 20.73 -0.84 -22.66
C LYS A 109 21.21 -2.29 -22.81
N HIS A 110 20.37 -3.26 -22.45
CA HIS A 110 20.69 -4.69 -22.45
C HIS A 110 20.18 -5.43 -23.70
N GLY A 111 19.61 -4.73 -24.68
CA GLY A 111 19.06 -5.35 -25.89
C GLY A 111 17.81 -6.20 -25.65
N LEU A 112 17.07 -5.92 -24.57
CA LEU A 112 15.82 -6.59 -24.19
C LEU A 112 14.60 -5.77 -24.63
N ILE A 113 13.43 -6.43 -24.71
CA ILE A 113 12.16 -5.75 -24.96
C ILE A 113 11.65 -5.17 -23.63
N PRO A 114 11.41 -3.85 -23.53
CA PRO A 114 10.87 -3.25 -22.33
C PRO A 114 9.43 -3.72 -22.08
N GLN A 115 9.09 -3.90 -20.80
CA GLN A 115 7.76 -4.32 -20.35
C GLN A 115 7.07 -3.28 -19.47
N THR A 116 7.68 -2.09 -19.40
CA THR A 116 7.10 -0.87 -18.88
C THR A 116 7.76 0.36 -19.50
N GLY A 117 6.98 1.42 -19.72
CA GLY A 117 7.43 2.73 -20.17
C GLY A 117 8.13 3.54 -19.08
N HIS A 118 8.09 3.07 -17.82
CA HIS A 118 8.81 3.68 -16.72
C HIS A 118 10.34 3.54 -16.90
N LEU A 119 11.05 4.61 -16.54
CA LEU A 119 12.50 4.58 -16.41
C LEU A 119 12.86 3.97 -15.05
N PHE A 120 13.78 3.02 -15.04
CA PHE A 120 14.32 2.48 -13.82
C PHE A 120 15.16 3.54 -13.11
N SER A 121 14.90 3.68 -11.81
CA SER A 121 15.80 4.30 -10.86
C SER A 121 15.71 3.52 -9.55
N GLU A 122 16.84 3.45 -8.83
CA GLU A 122 16.91 2.77 -7.55
C GLU A 122 15.93 3.34 -6.52
N ASP A 123 15.78 4.66 -6.48
CA ASP A 123 14.85 5.34 -5.58
C ASP A 123 13.40 4.97 -5.90
N THR A 124 12.99 4.99 -7.17
CA THR A 124 11.60 4.63 -7.54
C THR A 124 11.31 3.15 -7.27
N TYR A 125 12.28 2.27 -7.55
CA TYR A 125 12.13 0.83 -7.29
C TYR A 125 12.05 0.52 -5.79
N SER A 126 12.94 1.12 -4.98
CA SER A 126 12.90 1.00 -3.52
C SER A 126 11.60 1.52 -2.92
N ARG A 127 11.09 2.68 -3.40
CA ARG A 127 9.78 3.19 -2.95
C ARG A 127 8.61 2.31 -3.37
N THR A 128 8.69 1.67 -4.54
CA THR A 128 7.67 0.70 -4.97
C THR A 128 7.66 -0.50 -4.01
N ILE A 129 8.82 -1.03 -3.64
CA ILE A 129 8.90 -2.13 -2.66
C ILE A 129 8.33 -1.70 -1.30
N LYS A 130 8.66 -0.50 -0.81
CA LYS A 130 8.07 0.07 0.41
C LYS A 130 6.55 0.15 0.33
N HIS A 131 6.02 0.64 -0.80
CA HIS A 131 4.58 0.71 -1.01
C HIS A 131 3.91 -0.68 -0.86
N GLU A 132 4.45 -1.69 -1.54
CA GLU A 132 3.87 -3.04 -1.52
C GLU A 132 4.04 -3.75 -0.17
N VAL A 133 5.12 -3.47 0.57
CA VAL A 133 5.30 -3.92 1.96
C VAL A 133 4.31 -3.23 2.89
N GLY A 134 4.03 -1.94 2.69
CA GLY A 134 3.04 -1.20 3.47
C GLY A 134 1.66 -1.85 3.45
N HIS A 135 1.25 -2.43 2.31
CA HIS A 135 0.00 -3.19 2.22
C HIS A 135 -0.04 -4.42 3.15
N VAL A 136 1.11 -5.03 3.45
CA VAL A 136 1.23 -6.14 4.41
C VAL A 136 0.91 -5.65 5.82
N TYR A 137 1.48 -4.51 6.24
CA TYR A 137 1.19 -3.91 7.55
C TYR A 137 -0.28 -3.48 7.67
N PHE A 138 -0.83 -2.86 6.63
CA PHE A 138 -2.24 -2.47 6.60
C PHE A 138 -3.17 -3.69 6.72
N GLY A 139 -2.87 -4.78 6.00
CA GLY A 139 -3.58 -6.05 6.12
C GLY A 139 -3.45 -6.68 7.51
N ALA A 140 -2.26 -6.60 8.12
CA ALA A 140 -2.02 -7.11 9.47
C ALA A 140 -2.86 -6.34 10.53
N LEU A 141 -2.95 -5.01 10.42
CA LEU A 141 -3.82 -4.18 11.26
C LEU A 141 -5.30 -4.50 11.07
N LEU A 142 -5.71 -4.79 9.84
CA LEU A 142 -7.08 -5.17 9.52
C LEU A 142 -7.40 -6.62 9.94
N GLY A 143 -6.41 -7.49 10.11
CA GLY A 143 -6.59 -8.90 10.47
C GLY A 143 -7.24 -9.75 9.37
N THR A 144 -7.33 -9.25 8.14
CA THR A 144 -7.88 -9.93 6.95
C THR A 144 -7.22 -9.36 5.68
N ASP A 145 -7.49 -9.96 4.51
CA ASP A 145 -7.15 -9.36 3.20
C ASP A 145 -7.55 -7.88 3.14
N SER A 146 -6.57 -7.03 2.82
CA SER A 146 -6.69 -5.57 2.76
C SER A 146 -7.41 -5.07 1.50
N ARG A 147 -7.75 -5.98 0.56
CA ARG A 147 -8.48 -5.68 -0.69
C ARG A 147 -9.98 -5.44 -0.48
N ARG A 148 -10.36 -4.71 0.58
CA ARG A 148 -11.74 -4.36 0.88
C ARG A 148 -12.13 -3.08 0.11
N PRO A 149 -13.15 -3.13 -0.78
CA PRO A 149 -13.52 -2.03 -1.67
C PRO A 149 -13.54 -0.63 -1.02
N PHE A 150 -14.38 -0.41 -0.01
CA PHE A 150 -14.56 0.95 0.54
C PHE A 150 -13.42 1.45 1.46
N LEU A 151 -12.36 0.67 1.67
CA LEU A 151 -11.13 1.10 2.35
C LEU A 151 -9.95 1.32 1.40
N ARG A 152 -10.13 1.07 0.09
CA ARG A 152 -9.03 1.12 -0.87
C ARG A 152 -8.32 2.46 -0.89
N TRP A 153 -9.05 3.58 -0.91
CA TRP A 153 -8.44 4.92 -0.92
C TRP A 153 -7.55 5.14 0.31
N LEU A 154 -7.97 4.64 1.48
CA LEU A 154 -7.21 4.78 2.71
C LEU A 154 -5.97 3.87 2.68
N ASN A 155 -6.10 2.64 2.18
CA ASN A 155 -4.98 1.72 2.01
C ASN A 155 -3.93 2.30 1.04
N GLU A 156 -4.34 2.63 -0.19
CA GLU A 156 -3.46 3.21 -1.22
C GLU A 156 -2.84 4.54 -0.76
N GLY A 157 -3.66 5.44 -0.22
CA GLY A 157 -3.20 6.73 0.27
C GLY A 157 -2.16 6.60 1.40
N THR A 158 -2.35 5.62 2.29
CA THR A 158 -1.39 5.35 3.37
C THR A 158 -0.07 4.85 2.82
N GLN A 159 -0.08 3.97 1.81
CA GLN A 159 1.17 3.47 1.22
C GLN A 159 1.90 4.51 0.40
N TYR A 160 1.18 5.37 -0.32
CA TYR A 160 1.79 6.51 -1.00
C TYR A 160 2.50 7.46 -0.02
N ALA A 161 1.88 7.71 1.14
CA ALA A 161 2.46 8.55 2.18
C ALA A 161 3.65 7.86 2.86
N ALA A 162 3.49 6.60 3.29
CA ALA A 162 4.54 5.83 3.95
C ALA A 162 5.77 5.65 3.05
N ALA A 163 5.57 5.24 1.80
CA ALA A 163 6.67 5.03 0.85
C ALA A 163 7.32 6.33 0.35
N GLY A 164 6.81 7.51 0.75
CA GLY A 164 7.30 8.81 0.28
C GLY A 164 7.06 9.03 -1.22
N GLN A 165 6.09 8.35 -1.82
CA GLN A 165 5.69 8.58 -3.21
C GLN A 165 4.86 9.87 -3.35
N MET A 166 4.26 10.32 -2.24
CA MET A 166 3.70 11.66 -2.08
C MET A 166 4.50 12.43 -1.02
N THR A 167 4.83 13.68 -1.29
CA THR A 167 5.51 14.59 -0.35
C THR A 167 4.66 15.84 -0.14
N PRO A 168 4.77 16.56 1.00
CA PRO A 168 3.96 17.76 1.26
C PRO A 168 3.99 18.80 0.13
N SER A 169 5.15 19.00 -0.50
CA SER A 169 5.33 19.93 -1.64
C SER A 169 4.65 19.50 -2.94
N LYS A 170 4.14 18.27 -3.02
CA LYS A 170 3.52 17.68 -4.22
C LYS A 170 2.04 17.38 -4.04
N VAL A 171 1.45 17.73 -2.89
CA VAL A 171 0.06 17.40 -2.60
C VAL A 171 -0.88 18.36 -3.35
N PRO A 172 -1.75 17.87 -4.26
CA PRO A 172 -2.62 18.72 -5.05
C PRO A 172 -3.94 19.02 -4.32
N TYR A 173 -3.87 19.74 -3.19
CA TYR A 173 -5.06 20.00 -2.37
C TYR A 173 -6.17 20.75 -3.11
N GLU A 174 -5.84 21.69 -4.00
CA GLU A 174 -6.86 22.50 -4.68
C GLU A 174 -7.66 21.72 -5.73
N THR A 175 -7.11 20.62 -6.25
CA THR A 175 -7.75 19.77 -7.25
C THR A 175 -8.25 18.45 -6.66
N PHE A 176 -8.32 18.37 -5.32
CA PHE A 176 -8.77 17.18 -4.62
C PHE A 176 -10.19 16.78 -5.04
N ASP A 177 -10.33 15.50 -5.40
CA ASP A 177 -11.60 14.87 -5.76
C ASP A 177 -12.04 13.86 -4.68
N PRO A 178 -13.16 14.12 -3.95
CA PRO A 178 -13.67 13.22 -2.93
C PRO A 178 -14.30 11.94 -3.49
N ASP A 179 -14.39 11.78 -4.81
CA ASP A 179 -14.96 10.57 -5.44
C ASP A 179 -14.17 9.31 -5.10
N ILE A 180 -12.93 9.42 -4.60
CA ILE A 180 -12.14 8.28 -4.07
C ILE A 180 -12.91 7.45 -3.02
N LEU A 181 -13.91 8.04 -2.34
CA LEU A 181 -14.79 7.35 -1.39
C LEU A 181 -15.74 6.34 -2.06
N GLU A 182 -16.00 6.48 -3.36
CA GLU A 182 -16.84 5.56 -4.14
C GLU A 182 -16.08 4.31 -4.60
N ASN A 183 -14.75 4.29 -4.42
CA ASN A 183 -13.89 3.15 -4.76
C ASN A 183 -13.99 2.72 -6.25
N SER A 184 -14.11 3.67 -7.17
CA SER A 184 -13.96 3.37 -8.60
C SER A 184 -12.53 3.64 -9.07
N MET A 185 -11.89 2.63 -9.68
CA MET A 185 -10.58 2.81 -10.35
C MET A 185 -10.67 3.69 -11.59
N SER A 186 -11.88 3.96 -12.12
CA SER A 186 -12.07 4.89 -13.23
C SER A 186 -11.90 6.35 -12.83
N ILE A 187 -11.74 6.63 -11.52
CA ILE A 187 -11.56 7.99 -11.01
C ILE A 187 -10.18 8.47 -11.44
N LYS A 188 -10.17 9.57 -12.17
CA LYS A 188 -8.95 10.24 -12.60
C LYS A 188 -8.12 10.58 -11.36
N PHE A 189 -6.84 10.21 -11.38
CA PHE A 189 -5.91 10.47 -10.28
C PHE A 189 -6.31 9.87 -8.92
N PHE A 190 -7.00 8.71 -8.90
CA PHE A 190 -7.41 8.02 -7.67
C PHE A 190 -6.29 7.92 -6.63
N TYR A 191 -5.09 7.47 -7.04
CA TYR A 191 -3.94 7.31 -6.15
C TYR A 191 -3.43 8.65 -5.59
N GLN A 192 -3.33 9.68 -6.43
CA GLN A 192 -2.89 11.02 -5.99
C GLN A 192 -3.91 11.65 -5.03
N ASN A 193 -5.21 11.51 -5.29
CA ASN A 193 -6.27 12.00 -4.40
C ASN A 193 -6.28 11.22 -3.07
N SER A 194 -6.13 9.90 -3.13
CA SER A 194 -6.00 9.04 -1.94
C SER A 194 -4.82 9.46 -1.06
N ALA A 195 -3.67 9.69 -1.68
CA ALA A 195 -2.48 10.20 -1.00
C ALA A 195 -2.70 11.60 -0.43
N ALA A 196 -3.35 12.51 -1.17
CA ALA A 196 -3.66 13.85 -0.68
C ALA A 196 -4.54 13.83 0.57
N ALA A 197 -5.55 12.95 0.61
CA ALA A 197 -6.39 12.79 1.80
C ALA A 197 -5.57 12.35 3.01
N VAL A 198 -4.73 11.32 2.86
CA VAL A 198 -3.88 10.81 3.96
C VAL A 198 -2.82 11.81 4.40
N MET A 199 -2.18 12.52 3.45
CA MET A 199 -1.25 13.60 3.78
C MET A 199 -1.93 14.68 4.63
N ARG A 200 -3.20 15.00 4.35
CA ARG A 200 -3.93 15.94 5.21
C ARG A 200 -4.14 15.39 6.62
N PHE A 201 -4.50 14.12 6.75
CA PHE A 201 -4.59 13.49 8.09
C PHE A 201 -3.26 13.60 8.84
N ILE A 202 -2.14 13.34 8.18
CA ILE A 202 -0.80 13.44 8.78
C ILE A 202 -0.48 14.89 9.17
N GLU A 203 -0.82 15.88 8.34
CA GLU A 203 -0.62 17.30 8.67
C GLU A 203 -1.44 17.76 9.88
N VAL A 204 -2.71 17.35 9.98
CA VAL A 204 -3.63 17.79 11.04
C VAL A 204 -3.36 17.07 12.36
N TYR A 205 -3.12 15.75 12.33
CA TYR A 205 -3.01 14.93 13.53
C TYR A 205 -1.56 14.61 13.92
N GLY A 206 -0.59 14.95 13.07
CA GLY A 206 0.76 14.40 13.11
C GLY A 206 0.79 12.93 12.67
N GLN A 207 1.94 12.46 12.17
CA GLN A 207 2.10 11.06 11.76
C GLN A 207 1.72 10.09 12.88
N GLY A 208 2.24 10.29 14.09
CA GLY A 208 1.92 9.44 15.25
C GLY A 208 0.43 9.43 15.58
N GLY A 209 -0.21 10.60 15.62
CA GLY A 209 -1.63 10.72 15.92
C GLY A 209 -2.53 10.12 14.84
N PHE A 210 -2.12 10.19 13.57
CA PHE A 210 -2.80 9.50 12.48
C PHE A 210 -2.68 7.97 12.62
N ILE A 211 -1.48 7.45 12.88
CA ILE A 211 -1.24 6.01 12.99
C ILE A 211 -1.97 5.40 14.20
N ASP A 212 -1.97 6.08 15.35
CA ASP A 212 -2.70 5.59 16.53
C ASP A 212 -4.21 5.49 16.26
N ARG A 213 -4.78 6.45 15.51
CA ARG A 213 -6.18 6.38 15.05
C ARG A 213 -6.40 5.30 14.01
N LEU A 214 -5.49 5.14 13.06
CA LEU A 214 -5.55 4.12 12.02
C LEU A 214 -5.56 2.72 12.63
N HIS A 215 -4.77 2.47 13.69
CA HIS A 215 -4.76 1.19 14.40
C HIS A 215 -6.13 0.85 14.98
N VAL A 216 -6.72 1.79 15.73
CA VAL A 216 -8.03 1.59 16.35
C VAL A 216 -9.11 1.42 15.28
N PHE A 217 -9.04 2.23 14.23
CA PHE A 217 -9.98 2.18 13.12
C PHE A 217 -9.94 0.83 12.39
N LEU A 218 -8.75 0.39 11.96
CA LEU A 218 -8.58 -0.86 11.22
C LEU A 218 -8.88 -2.08 12.09
N GLY A 219 -8.52 -2.06 13.37
CA GLY A 219 -8.88 -3.14 14.30
C GLY A 219 -10.40 -3.32 14.44
N ARG A 220 -11.15 -2.21 14.56
CA ARG A 220 -12.63 -2.24 14.59
C ARG A 220 -13.22 -2.74 13.28
N MET A 221 -12.69 -2.26 12.15
CA MET A 221 -13.13 -2.70 10.82
C MET A 221 -12.84 -4.19 10.58
N GLY A 222 -11.67 -4.64 11.01
CA GLY A 222 -11.21 -6.02 10.92
C GLY A 222 -12.15 -6.99 11.61
N GLN A 223 -12.55 -6.66 12.85
CA GLN A 223 -13.52 -7.46 13.60
C GLN A 223 -14.84 -7.66 12.84
N GLU A 224 -15.36 -6.61 12.19
CA GLU A 224 -16.59 -6.72 11.42
C GLU A 224 -16.41 -7.54 10.13
N PHE A 225 -15.26 -7.43 9.47
CA PHE A 225 -14.97 -8.27 8.31
C PHE A 225 -14.81 -9.74 8.68
N ILE A 226 -14.14 -10.04 9.80
CA ILE A 226 -13.99 -11.41 10.31
C ILE A 226 -15.36 -12.01 10.65
N LYS A 227 -16.27 -11.24 11.28
CA LYS A 227 -17.65 -11.68 11.52
C LYS A 227 -18.37 -11.99 10.20
N ALA A 228 -18.30 -11.07 9.23
CA ALA A 228 -18.94 -11.24 7.93
C ALA A 228 -18.42 -12.51 7.22
N ASP A 229 -17.11 -12.74 7.23
CA ASP A 229 -16.48 -13.91 6.59
C ASP A 229 -16.88 -15.24 7.29
N LYS A 230 -17.25 -15.19 8.58
CA LYS A 230 -17.80 -16.33 9.35
C LYS A 230 -19.32 -16.51 9.19
N GLY A 231 -19.99 -15.65 8.44
CA GLY A 231 -21.46 -15.65 8.31
C GLY A 231 -22.19 -15.15 9.57
N GLU A 232 -21.49 -14.47 10.47
CA GLU A 232 -22.09 -13.81 11.62
C GLU A 232 -22.71 -12.45 11.23
N PHE A 233 -23.61 -11.92 12.06
CA PHE A 233 -24.14 -10.58 11.84
C PHE A 233 -23.02 -9.54 11.96
N ALA A 234 -22.79 -8.80 10.87
CA ALA A 234 -21.79 -7.76 10.78
C ALA A 234 -22.37 -6.51 10.08
N ASN A 235 -21.89 -5.33 10.48
CA ASN A 235 -22.24 -4.09 9.79
C ASN A 235 -21.00 -3.20 9.54
N PRO A 236 -20.09 -3.59 8.64
CA PRO A 236 -18.86 -2.85 8.37
C PRO A 236 -19.10 -1.39 7.97
N LYS A 237 -20.21 -1.09 7.26
CA LYS A 237 -20.55 0.29 6.85
C LYS A 237 -20.90 1.18 8.04
N GLN A 238 -21.63 0.65 9.02
CA GLN A 238 -21.97 1.40 10.23
C GLN A 238 -20.74 1.61 11.11
N VAL A 239 -19.92 0.57 11.29
CA VAL A 239 -18.67 0.66 12.06
C VAL A 239 -17.68 1.61 11.40
N TYR A 240 -17.60 1.62 10.07
CA TYR A 240 -16.84 2.59 9.28
C TYR A 240 -17.23 4.02 9.65
N LYS A 241 -18.51 4.39 9.46
CA LYS A 241 -18.97 5.76 9.73
C LYS A 241 -18.78 6.17 11.20
N LYS A 242 -19.18 5.31 12.14
CA LYS A 242 -19.08 5.61 13.58
C LYS A 242 -17.63 5.76 14.02
N SER A 243 -16.76 4.84 13.63
CA SER A 243 -15.35 4.89 14.02
C SER A 243 -14.65 6.07 13.37
N PHE A 244 -14.99 6.39 12.12
CA PHE A 244 -14.42 7.55 11.44
C PHE A 244 -14.80 8.86 12.14
N LEU A 245 -16.08 9.02 12.49
CA LEU A 245 -16.57 10.17 13.26
C LEU A 245 -15.90 10.28 14.64
N GLU A 246 -15.79 9.17 15.37
CA GLU A 246 -15.18 9.15 16.71
C GLU A 246 -13.68 9.49 16.69
N LEU A 247 -12.95 8.97 15.71
CA LEU A 247 -11.49 9.07 15.66
C LEU A 247 -11.00 10.33 14.92
N PHE A 248 -11.71 10.73 13.87
CA PHE A 248 -11.33 11.86 12.99
C PHE A 248 -12.26 13.07 13.11
N GLY A 249 -13.31 12.99 13.92
CA GLY A 249 -14.17 14.12 14.27
C GLY A 249 -15.28 14.45 13.28
N PHE A 250 -15.40 13.75 12.14
CA PHE A 250 -16.44 14.01 11.14
C PHE A 250 -16.88 12.73 10.42
N GLU A 251 -18.07 12.75 9.79
CA GLU A 251 -18.50 11.64 8.93
C GLU A 251 -17.81 11.70 7.56
N PRO A 252 -17.33 10.57 7.00
CA PRO A 252 -16.62 10.52 5.72
C PRO A 252 -17.57 10.62 4.52
N THR A 253 -18.31 11.73 4.42
CA THR A 253 -19.09 12.10 3.24
C THR A 253 -18.20 12.83 2.24
N LYS A 254 -18.61 12.90 0.96
CA LYS A 254 -17.84 13.62 -0.07
C LYS A 254 -17.60 15.09 0.31
N GLY A 255 -18.64 15.76 0.82
CA GLY A 255 -18.55 17.17 1.23
C GLY A 255 -17.58 17.38 2.39
N ASN A 256 -17.68 16.56 3.43
CA ASN A 256 -16.80 16.64 4.60
C ASN A 256 -15.36 16.31 4.27
N MET A 257 -15.13 15.25 3.48
CA MET A 257 -13.79 14.88 3.05
C MET A 257 -13.16 15.99 2.18
N LYS A 258 -13.92 16.55 1.23
CA LYS A 258 -13.43 17.65 0.41
C LYS A 258 -13.08 18.88 1.25
N TYR A 259 -13.96 19.28 2.16
CA TYR A 259 -13.69 20.40 3.07
C TYR A 259 -12.44 20.14 3.91
N PHE A 260 -12.34 18.98 4.54
CA PHE A 260 -11.20 18.59 5.37
C PHE A 260 -9.88 18.63 4.57
N VAL A 261 -9.85 17.99 3.40
CA VAL A 261 -8.63 17.89 2.59
C VAL A 261 -8.20 19.26 2.04
N MET A 262 -9.13 20.10 1.62
CA MET A 262 -8.81 21.42 1.09
C MET A 262 -8.40 22.43 2.16
N THR A 263 -9.00 22.36 3.36
CA THR A 263 -8.83 23.41 4.39
C THR A 263 -7.97 23.00 5.58
N GLY A 264 -7.79 21.70 5.82
CA GLY A 264 -7.20 21.15 7.02
C GLY A 264 -8.02 21.33 8.30
N HIS A 265 -9.25 21.84 8.21
CA HIS A 265 -10.15 21.98 9.35
C HIS A 265 -11.11 20.81 9.44
N ILE A 266 -11.40 20.37 10.66
CA ILE A 266 -12.45 19.38 10.92
C ILE A 266 -13.79 20.02 10.58
N PRO A 267 -14.60 19.45 9.67
CA PRO A 267 -15.94 19.95 9.39
C PRO A 267 -16.77 20.04 10.68
N GLU A 268 -17.42 21.17 10.92
CA GLU A 268 -18.44 21.25 11.97
C GLU A 268 -19.54 20.23 11.64
N LYS A 269 -20.09 19.56 12.67
CA LYS A 269 -21.12 18.51 12.51
C LYS A 269 -22.15 18.98 11.49
N THR A 270 -22.17 18.31 10.34
CA THR A 270 -22.91 18.71 9.15
C THR A 270 -24.37 18.98 9.49
N ASP A 271 -24.76 20.25 9.37
CA ASP A 271 -26.11 20.58 8.94
C ASP A 271 -26.38 19.90 7.60
N ALA A 272 -27.62 19.47 7.46
CA ALA A 272 -28.16 18.80 6.31
C ALA A 272 -27.79 19.48 4.98
N VAL A 273 -27.37 18.66 4.00
CA VAL A 273 -27.64 18.81 2.57
C VAL A 273 -27.53 20.26 2.04
N ILE A 274 -26.38 20.62 1.49
CA ILE A 274 -26.37 21.67 0.46
C ILE A 274 -26.98 21.05 -0.80
N LYS A 275 -28.18 21.54 -1.14
CA LYS A 275 -28.95 21.23 -2.35
C LYS A 275 -28.22 21.65 -3.62
#